data_AF-A0A8X8YIC7-F1
#
_entry.id   AF-A0A8X8YIC7-F1
#
_cell.length_a   1.000
_cell.length_b   1.000
_cell.length_c   1.000
_cell.angle_alpha   90.00
_cell.angle_beta   90.00
_cell.angle_gamma   90.00
#
_symmetry.space_group_name_H-M   'P 1'
#
loop_
_entity.id
_entity.type
_entity.pdbx_description
1 polymer ?
#
loop_
_entity_poly.entity_id
_entity_poly.type
_entity_poly.pdbx_seq_one_letter_code
_entity_poly.pdbx_strand_id
1 'polypeptide(L)'
;MAASLALALIALLSAAISATNITEILSGYPEYSEFNDLLTKTKLADEINSREPVTVCALPNGALSSVTSKHPLSVVKNVLALHVLLDYFDGPKLHKISEGSVLSTTLYQTTGNAAGQLGFVNITDVKGGKVAFGSGLPGSPLDSTFTKSVKQFPYNLSVIEISQAIAPAAVLSAAAPSDLNITALLEKAGCKTFASLIVSTGVVKVYASAAGKGLTVFAPNDEAFKAADAPDLTKLTNAEVVSLLQYHALAAYSPVGTLKQTKGRISTLATNGAGKYDLGVKTAGDSVSLVTGVDDSRIASTVIDSTPLCIFTVDSLLLPVELFGKAPSPAPGPAPETSPSPSPAEAPTPASSPEPASAPSPFKSPPAPPTNSPDGAPSEGPTADSKNSSSDNSGASFEAPPAVVKVLLTVAFLVFGCILTS
;
A
#
# COMPACT_ATOMS: atom_id res chain seq x y z
N MET A 1 20.80 -20.99 37.44
CA MET A 1 19.47 -20.34 37.56
C MET A 1 19.43 -18.96 36.90
N ALA A 2 20.28 -17.98 37.26
CA ALA A 2 20.23 -16.62 36.70
C ALA A 2 20.14 -16.52 35.15
N ALA A 3 20.93 -17.32 34.41
CA ALA A 3 20.91 -17.32 32.95
C ALA A 3 19.54 -17.68 32.32
N SER A 4 18.76 -18.55 32.97
CA SER A 4 17.42 -18.93 32.50
C SER A 4 16.39 -17.80 32.64
N LEU A 5 16.63 -16.84 33.55
CA LEU A 5 15.73 -15.70 33.76
C LEU A 5 15.96 -14.60 32.71
N ALA A 6 17.20 -14.43 32.25
CA ALA A 6 17.53 -13.49 31.18
C ALA A 6 16.88 -13.89 29.84
N LEU A 7 16.85 -15.20 29.52
CA LEU A 7 16.25 -15.69 28.27
C LEU A 7 14.72 -15.56 28.25
N ALA A 8 14.07 -15.57 29.41
CA ALA A 8 12.63 -15.32 29.53
C ALA A 8 12.24 -13.85 29.28
N LEU A 9 13.14 -12.89 29.58
CA LEU A 9 12.85 -11.46 29.45
C LEU A 9 12.97 -10.95 28.00
N ILE A 10 13.76 -11.62 27.15
CA ILE A 10 13.92 -11.28 25.73
C ILE A 10 12.72 -11.75 24.89
N ALA A 11 11.96 -12.75 25.37
CA ALA A 11 10.81 -13.32 24.65
C ALA A 11 9.54 -12.43 24.64
N LEU A 12 9.55 -11.28 25.31
CA LEU A 12 8.37 -10.41 25.50
C LEU A 12 8.26 -9.24 24.51
N LEU A 13 9.20 -9.08 23.56
CA LEU A 13 9.13 -8.03 22.52
C LEU A 13 8.61 -8.52 21.15
N SER A 14 7.94 -9.68 21.13
CA SER A 14 6.97 -10.01 20.07
C SER A 14 5.72 -9.15 20.22
N ALA A 15 5.84 -7.85 19.98
CA ALA A 15 4.70 -6.95 19.86
C ALA A 15 3.84 -7.45 18.70
N ALA A 16 2.66 -8.00 19.01
CA ALA A 16 1.74 -8.48 18.00
C ALA A 16 1.31 -7.29 17.14
N ILE A 17 1.70 -7.31 15.86
CA ILE A 17 1.24 -6.35 14.86
C ILE A 17 -0.21 -6.72 14.50
N SER A 18 -1.10 -6.45 15.45
CA SER A 18 -2.54 -6.42 15.22
C SER A 18 -2.80 -5.26 14.28
N ALA A 19 -2.84 -5.51 12.96
CA ALA A 19 -3.09 -4.51 11.93
C ALA A 19 -4.43 -3.83 12.22
N THR A 20 -4.39 -2.65 12.86
CA THR A 20 -5.56 -2.16 13.59
C THR A 20 -6.54 -1.46 12.66
N ASN A 21 -7.65 -2.13 12.35
CA ASN A 21 -8.67 -1.58 11.48
C ASN A 21 -9.37 -0.36 12.12
N ILE A 22 -9.23 0.82 11.50
CA ILE A 22 -9.83 2.07 12.00
C ILE A 22 -11.35 1.98 12.18
N THR A 23 -12.06 1.22 11.33
CA THR A 23 -13.52 1.12 11.42
C THR A 23 -13.96 0.23 12.58
N GLU A 24 -13.14 -0.76 12.93
CA GLU A 24 -13.31 -1.59 14.13
C GLU A 24 -13.01 -0.77 15.39
N ILE A 25 -11.92 0.00 15.43
CA ILE A 25 -11.63 0.93 16.53
C ILE A 25 -12.83 1.86 16.77
N LEU A 26 -13.28 2.57 15.72
CA LEU A 26 -14.35 3.56 15.84
C LEU A 26 -15.73 2.95 16.12
N SER A 27 -15.94 1.65 15.85
CA SER A 27 -17.20 0.97 16.16
C SER A 27 -17.52 0.93 17.67
N GLY A 28 -16.50 1.01 18.52
CA GLY A 28 -16.65 1.08 19.97
C GLY A 28 -17.09 2.45 20.52
N TYR A 29 -17.22 3.48 19.67
CA TYR A 29 -17.45 4.87 20.07
C TYR A 29 -18.65 5.47 19.30
N PRO A 30 -19.88 5.40 19.85
CA PRO A 30 -21.09 5.85 19.17
C PRO A 30 -21.04 7.32 18.71
N GLU A 31 -20.24 8.18 19.36
CA GLU A 31 -20.10 9.58 18.98
C GLU A 31 -19.40 9.83 17.63
N TYR A 32 -18.74 8.82 17.04
CA TYR A 32 -18.06 8.88 15.74
C TYR A 32 -18.74 7.98 14.68
N SER A 33 -19.97 7.55 14.92
CA SER A 33 -20.69 6.62 14.04
C SER A 33 -20.89 7.16 12.60
N GLU A 34 -21.15 8.45 12.43
CA GLU A 34 -21.26 9.10 11.11
C GLU A 34 -19.88 9.18 10.42
N PHE A 35 -18.84 9.51 11.19
CA PHE A 35 -17.45 9.57 10.70
C PHE A 35 -16.97 8.20 10.20
N ASN A 36 -17.26 7.13 10.95
CA ASN A 36 -16.89 5.75 10.62
C ASN A 36 -17.61 5.22 9.36
N ASP A 37 -18.93 5.45 9.27
CA ASP A 37 -19.73 5.14 8.09
C ASP A 37 -19.20 5.85 6.83
N LEU A 38 -18.81 7.13 6.95
CA LEU A 38 -18.27 7.89 5.83
C LEU A 38 -16.84 7.49 5.46
N LEU A 39 -15.95 7.16 6.41
CA LEU A 39 -14.65 6.56 6.10
C LEU A 39 -14.80 5.26 5.30
N THR A 40 -15.83 4.47 5.61
CA THR A 40 -16.17 3.23 4.89
C THR A 40 -16.69 3.54 3.48
N LYS A 41 -17.68 4.44 3.34
CA LYS A 41 -18.30 4.82 2.05
C LYS A 41 -17.35 5.54 1.08
N THR A 42 -16.40 6.32 1.59
CA THR A 42 -15.39 7.05 0.79
C THR A 42 -14.14 6.24 0.49
N LYS A 43 -14.06 5.00 1.00
CA LYS A 43 -12.87 4.13 0.95
C LYS A 43 -11.61 4.69 1.63
N LEU A 44 -11.72 5.77 2.42
CA LEU A 44 -10.61 6.26 3.24
C LEU A 44 -10.21 5.26 4.33
N ALA A 45 -11.14 4.46 4.84
CA ALA A 45 -10.85 3.34 5.74
C ALA A 45 -9.78 2.40 5.15
N ASP A 46 -9.90 2.05 3.87
CA ASP A 46 -8.95 1.17 3.18
C ASP A 46 -7.54 1.79 3.12
N GLU A 47 -7.45 3.11 2.98
CA GLU A 47 -6.18 3.84 2.88
C GLU A 47 -5.52 4.07 4.24
N ILE A 48 -6.29 4.46 5.27
CA ILE A 48 -5.84 4.57 6.67
C ILE A 48 -5.23 3.24 7.12
N ASN A 49 -5.96 2.14 6.93
CA ASN A 49 -5.53 0.78 7.30
C ASN A 49 -4.31 0.27 6.50
N SER A 50 -3.83 1.03 5.51
CA SER A 50 -2.68 0.67 4.68
C SER A 50 -1.41 1.47 5.02
N ARG A 51 -1.48 2.42 5.98
CA ARG A 51 -0.41 3.37 6.29
C ARG A 51 -0.05 3.34 7.78
N GLU A 52 1.24 3.27 8.07
CA GLU A 52 1.83 3.49 9.39
C GLU A 52 3.10 4.35 9.20
N PRO A 53 3.35 5.40 10.01
CA PRO A 53 2.47 5.96 11.04
C PRO A 53 1.24 6.68 10.47
N VAL A 54 0.18 6.81 11.27
CA VAL A 54 -0.99 7.63 10.91
C VAL A 54 -1.67 8.23 12.16
N THR A 55 -2.27 9.42 12.03
CA THR A 55 -3.15 9.99 13.06
C THR A 55 -4.50 10.36 12.48
N VAL A 56 -5.58 9.85 13.07
CA VAL A 56 -6.96 10.13 12.68
C VAL A 56 -7.56 11.14 13.67
N CYS A 57 -7.81 12.35 13.18
CA CYS A 57 -8.55 13.40 13.87
C CYS A 57 -10.06 13.14 13.75
N ALA A 58 -10.57 12.23 14.59
CA ALA A 58 -11.98 11.89 14.64
C ALA A 58 -12.84 13.13 14.95
N LEU A 59 -13.91 13.32 14.17
CA LEU A 59 -14.91 14.34 14.39
C LEU A 59 -16.14 13.73 15.06
N PRO A 60 -16.64 14.30 16.18
CA PRO A 60 -17.94 13.88 16.71
C PRO A 60 -19.05 14.23 15.73
N ASN A 61 -20.09 13.38 15.63
CA ASN A 61 -21.20 13.53 14.66
C ASN A 61 -21.76 14.96 14.59
N GLY A 62 -21.90 15.64 15.74
CA GLY A 62 -22.37 17.03 15.81
C GLY A 62 -21.52 18.03 15.01
N ALA A 63 -20.19 17.90 15.03
CA ALA A 63 -19.30 18.73 14.22
C ALA A 63 -19.36 18.36 12.73
N LEU A 64 -19.44 17.06 12.43
CA LEU A 64 -19.43 16.52 11.07
C LEU A 64 -20.70 16.85 10.27
N SER A 65 -21.86 16.83 10.92
CA SER A 65 -23.18 17.17 10.34
C SER A 65 -23.21 18.49 9.58
N SER A 66 -22.38 19.45 10.02
CA SER A 66 -22.26 20.79 9.44
C SER A 66 -21.68 20.82 8.01
N VAL A 67 -20.94 19.76 7.65
CA VAL A 67 -20.31 19.53 6.33
C VAL A 67 -21.15 18.56 5.51
N THR A 68 -21.54 17.43 6.09
CA THR A 68 -22.24 16.34 5.38
C THR A 68 -23.62 16.76 4.87
N SER A 69 -24.30 17.66 5.58
CA SER A 69 -25.61 18.21 5.16
C SER A 69 -25.56 19.21 4.00
N LYS A 70 -24.37 19.63 3.55
CA LYS A 70 -24.20 20.74 2.58
C LYS A 70 -23.38 20.38 1.33
N HIS A 71 -22.64 19.27 1.36
CA HIS A 71 -21.63 18.96 0.35
C HIS A 71 -21.75 17.51 -0.15
N PRO A 72 -21.44 17.23 -1.43
CA PRO A 72 -21.47 15.87 -1.98
C PRO A 72 -20.38 14.99 -1.37
N LEU A 73 -20.55 13.66 -1.48
CA LEU A 73 -19.65 12.67 -0.87
C LEU A 73 -18.18 12.82 -1.30
N SER A 74 -17.91 13.32 -2.52
CA SER A 74 -16.56 13.65 -2.99
C SER A 74 -15.89 14.78 -2.18
N VAL A 75 -16.63 15.85 -1.88
CA VAL A 75 -16.15 16.95 -1.03
C VAL A 75 -16.04 16.51 0.42
N VAL A 76 -16.98 15.69 0.91
CA VAL A 76 -16.90 15.06 2.23
C VAL A 76 -15.65 14.18 2.35
N LYS A 77 -15.31 13.37 1.32
CA LYS A 77 -14.03 12.63 1.28
C LYS A 77 -12.84 13.59 1.43
N ASN A 78 -12.81 14.68 0.68
CA ASN A 78 -11.69 15.63 0.75
C ASN A 78 -11.51 16.23 2.17
N VAL A 79 -12.62 16.58 2.83
CA VAL A 79 -12.58 17.04 4.24
C VAL A 79 -12.11 15.91 5.16
N LEU A 80 -12.65 14.69 5.05
CA LEU A 80 -12.20 13.56 5.88
C LEU A 80 -10.72 13.20 5.65
N ALA A 81 -10.21 13.36 4.44
CA ALA A 81 -8.80 13.14 4.11
C ALA A 81 -7.86 14.19 4.74
N LEU A 82 -8.33 15.42 4.98
CA LEU A 82 -7.60 16.41 5.81
C LEU A 82 -7.52 16.00 7.29
N HIS A 83 -8.49 15.20 7.76
CA HIS A 83 -8.54 14.72 9.14
C HIS A 83 -7.72 13.45 9.38
N VAL A 84 -6.90 13.04 8.40
CA VAL A 84 -5.94 11.95 8.55
C VAL A 84 -4.53 12.48 8.27
N LEU A 85 -3.73 12.61 9.32
CA LEU A 85 -2.35 13.06 9.28
C LEU A 85 -1.40 11.90 8.97
N LEU A 86 -0.36 12.16 8.18
CA LEU A 86 0.67 11.18 7.78
C LEU A 86 1.89 11.14 8.72
N ASP A 87 1.69 11.53 9.98
CA ASP A 87 2.65 11.41 11.09
C ASP A 87 1.87 11.03 12.36
N TYR A 88 2.57 10.43 13.33
CA TYR A 88 2.02 10.01 14.62
C TYR A 88 1.96 11.20 15.59
N PHE A 89 0.77 11.55 16.08
CA PHE A 89 0.56 12.57 17.10
C PHE A 89 -0.33 12.02 18.23
N ASP A 90 0.25 11.87 19.41
CA ASP A 90 -0.47 11.64 20.67
C ASP A 90 -0.62 12.97 21.44
N GLY A 91 -1.47 12.99 22.47
CA GLY A 91 -1.60 14.16 23.36
C GLY A 91 -0.25 14.68 23.88
N PRO A 92 0.66 13.83 24.38
CA PRO A 92 2.00 14.23 24.80
C PRO A 92 2.87 14.91 23.72
N LYS A 93 2.86 14.48 22.46
CA LYS A 93 3.59 15.14 21.36
C LYS A 93 2.91 16.44 20.92
N LEU A 94 1.58 16.47 20.89
CA LEU A 94 0.80 17.68 20.60
C LEU A 94 1.11 18.80 21.60
N HIS A 95 1.21 18.50 22.91
CA HIS A 95 1.61 19.46 23.95
C HIS A 95 3.14 19.69 24.06
N LYS A 96 3.93 19.24 23.06
CA LYS A 96 5.40 19.38 23.02
C LYS A 96 5.92 19.85 21.65
N ILE A 97 5.07 20.51 20.85
CA ILE A 97 5.46 21.10 19.57
C ILE A 97 6.49 22.20 19.85
N SER A 98 7.77 21.92 19.58
CA SER A 98 8.91 22.70 20.09
C SER A 98 9.01 24.13 19.57
N GLU A 99 8.39 24.42 18.42
CA GLU A 99 8.34 25.75 17.80
C GLU A 99 6.96 26.41 17.97
N GLY A 100 6.07 25.81 18.78
CA GLY A 100 4.69 26.26 19.00
C GLY A 100 3.73 25.96 17.85
N SER A 101 4.22 25.73 16.62
CA SER A 101 3.42 25.35 15.45
C SER A 101 4.17 24.31 14.58
N VAL A 102 3.42 23.43 13.92
CA VAL A 102 3.94 22.47 12.92
C VAL A 102 2.91 22.24 11.80
N LEU A 103 3.37 22.15 10.56
CA LEU A 103 2.56 21.74 9.41
C LEU A 103 2.67 20.22 9.21
N SER A 104 1.56 19.50 9.40
CA SER A 104 1.49 18.07 9.10
C SER A 104 0.89 17.83 7.72
N THR A 105 1.52 16.97 6.94
CA THR A 105 0.91 16.41 5.71
C THR A 105 -0.29 15.53 6.05
N THR A 106 -1.28 15.48 5.16
CA THR A 106 -2.53 14.70 5.34
C THR A 106 -2.78 13.75 4.16
N LEU A 107 -3.71 12.80 4.31
CA LEU A 107 -4.22 12.01 3.18
C LEU A 107 -4.78 12.87 2.06
N TYR A 108 -5.28 14.08 2.33
CA TYR A 108 -5.75 14.94 1.24
C TYR A 108 -4.61 15.29 0.26
N GLN A 109 -3.35 15.31 0.73
CA GLN A 109 -2.20 15.55 -0.14
C GLN A 109 -1.89 14.39 -1.11
N THR A 110 -2.29 13.15 -0.82
CA THR A 110 -2.06 11.98 -1.68
C THR A 110 -3.14 11.77 -2.75
N THR A 111 -4.25 12.53 -2.69
CA THR A 111 -5.36 12.47 -3.67
C THR A 111 -5.05 13.11 -5.03
N GLY A 112 -4.02 13.95 -5.13
CA GLY A 112 -3.79 14.83 -6.30
C GLY A 112 -4.69 16.06 -6.37
N ASN A 113 -5.75 16.15 -5.56
CA ASN A 113 -6.66 17.30 -5.51
C ASN A 113 -6.07 18.51 -4.75
N ALA A 114 -5.10 18.28 -3.86
CA ALA A 114 -4.52 19.31 -2.99
C ALA A 114 -3.40 20.12 -3.68
N ALA A 115 -3.61 21.44 -3.82
CA ALA A 115 -2.61 22.37 -4.34
C ALA A 115 -1.81 23.06 -3.21
N GLY A 116 -0.48 22.94 -3.24
CA GLY A 116 0.40 23.59 -2.26
C GLY A 116 0.09 23.17 -0.81
N GLN A 117 -0.02 24.14 0.10
CA GLN A 117 -0.30 23.86 1.52
C GLN A 117 -1.77 23.49 1.81
N LEU A 118 -2.61 23.31 0.77
CA LEU A 118 -4.01 22.92 0.95
C LEU A 118 -4.16 21.50 1.52
N GLY A 119 -3.21 20.59 1.25
CA GLY A 119 -3.19 19.21 1.76
C GLY A 119 -2.52 19.06 3.14
N PHE A 120 -2.31 20.16 3.84
CA PHE A 120 -1.63 20.20 5.14
C PHE A 120 -2.58 20.73 6.22
N VAL A 121 -2.34 20.31 7.46
CA VAL A 121 -2.98 20.85 8.66
C VAL A 121 -1.92 21.55 9.50
N ASN A 122 -2.20 22.79 9.89
CA ASN A 122 -1.41 23.50 10.89
C ASN A 122 -1.89 23.04 12.28
N ILE A 123 -0.96 22.53 13.08
CA ILE A 123 -1.14 22.16 14.47
C ILE A 123 -0.35 23.16 15.32
N THR A 124 -1.00 23.85 16.25
CA THR A 124 -0.39 24.93 17.06
C THR A 124 -0.70 24.72 18.53
N ASP A 125 0.31 24.70 19.40
CA ASP A 125 0.11 24.79 20.86
C ASP A 125 -0.17 26.25 21.23
N VAL A 126 -1.38 26.51 21.73
CA VAL A 126 -1.87 27.86 22.06
C VAL A 126 -1.91 28.10 23.56
N LYS A 127 -1.74 29.38 23.93
CA LYS A 127 -1.63 29.84 25.33
C LYS A 127 -2.76 29.26 26.19
N GLY A 128 -2.37 28.65 27.31
CA GLY A 128 -3.28 27.92 28.20
C GLY A 128 -3.21 26.39 28.07
N GLY A 129 -2.23 25.85 27.32
CA GLY A 129 -2.00 24.40 27.22
C GLY A 129 -3.07 23.69 26.40
N LYS A 130 -3.61 24.36 25.38
CA LYS A 130 -4.56 23.77 24.42
C LYS A 130 -3.86 23.67 23.08
N VAL A 131 -4.13 22.61 22.33
CA VAL A 131 -3.61 22.46 20.97
C VAL A 131 -4.74 22.74 19.98
N ALA A 132 -4.50 23.65 19.06
CA ALA A 132 -5.42 24.09 18.03
C ALA A 132 -5.00 23.57 16.65
N PHE A 133 -5.98 23.36 15.77
CA PHE A 133 -5.81 22.85 14.42
C PHE A 133 -6.52 23.76 13.41
N GLY A 134 -5.92 23.92 12.23
CA GLY A 134 -6.50 24.63 11.11
C GLY A 134 -5.90 24.17 9.77
N SER A 135 -6.35 24.78 8.67
CA SER A 135 -5.76 24.50 7.36
C SER A 135 -4.31 25.00 7.30
N GLY A 136 -3.46 24.27 6.58
CA GLY A 136 -2.08 24.68 6.30
C GLY A 136 -1.96 25.91 5.39
N LEU A 137 -3.04 26.40 4.76
CA LEU A 137 -2.98 27.64 3.99
C LEU A 137 -2.59 28.83 4.88
N PRO A 138 -1.60 29.66 4.50
CA PRO A 138 -1.20 30.83 5.28
C PRO A 138 -2.37 31.77 5.62
N GLY A 139 -2.46 32.18 6.88
CA GLY A 139 -3.53 33.04 7.39
C GLY A 139 -4.87 32.34 7.68
N SER A 140 -4.94 31.01 7.57
CA SER A 140 -6.13 30.25 7.99
C SER A 140 -6.39 30.36 9.50
N PRO A 141 -7.65 30.32 9.93
CA PRO A 141 -8.00 30.29 11.35
C PRO A 141 -7.70 28.91 11.97
N LEU A 142 -7.51 28.91 13.29
CA LEU A 142 -7.21 27.74 14.13
C LEU A 142 -8.43 27.41 15.01
N ASP A 143 -9.60 27.25 14.37
CA ASP A 143 -10.89 27.17 15.06
C ASP A 143 -11.19 25.79 15.69
N SER A 144 -10.45 24.75 15.31
CA SER A 144 -10.59 23.42 15.89
C SER A 144 -9.55 23.19 16.98
N THR A 145 -9.87 22.37 17.99
CA THR A 145 -9.00 22.12 19.15
C THR A 145 -8.99 20.65 19.54
N PHE A 146 -7.85 20.15 20.02
CA PHE A 146 -7.75 18.85 20.66
C PHE A 146 -8.71 18.76 21.86
N THR A 147 -9.63 17.78 21.85
CA THR A 147 -10.53 17.53 22.99
C THR A 147 -10.02 16.38 23.86
N LYS A 148 -9.79 15.20 23.26
CA LYS A 148 -9.40 13.98 23.97
C LYS A 148 -8.62 13.03 23.05
N SER A 149 -7.83 12.13 23.63
CA SER A 149 -7.36 10.94 22.91
C SER A 149 -8.42 9.83 23.01
N VAL A 150 -8.75 9.22 21.88
CA VAL A 150 -9.79 8.18 21.76
C VAL A 150 -9.15 6.81 21.90
N LYS A 151 -8.11 6.55 21.10
CA LYS A 151 -7.36 5.29 21.05
C LYS A 151 -5.94 5.59 20.58
N GLN A 152 -4.95 4.90 21.14
CA GLN A 152 -3.56 5.02 20.72
C GLN A 152 -2.90 3.65 20.66
N PHE A 153 -2.10 3.44 19.62
CA PHE A 153 -1.14 2.37 19.45
C PHE A 153 0.20 3.06 19.20
N PRO A 154 1.10 3.12 20.20
CA PRO A 154 2.32 3.93 20.15
C PRO A 154 3.11 3.74 18.85
N TYR A 155 3.53 4.86 18.26
CA TYR A 155 4.27 4.96 16.99
C TYR A 155 3.54 4.51 15.71
N ASN A 156 2.48 3.69 15.80
CA ASN A 156 1.75 3.18 14.63
C ASN A 156 0.51 4.02 14.30
N LEU A 157 -0.46 4.09 15.23
CA LEU A 157 -1.78 4.68 14.96
C LEU A 157 -2.29 5.47 16.17
N SER A 158 -2.68 6.72 15.94
CA SER A 158 -3.34 7.57 16.95
C SER A 158 -4.73 7.97 16.48
N VAL A 159 -5.72 7.91 17.38
CA VAL A 159 -7.06 8.46 17.16
C VAL A 159 -7.31 9.52 18.22
N ILE A 160 -7.47 10.76 17.78
CA ILE A 160 -7.71 11.93 18.63
C ILE A 160 -9.02 12.60 18.23
N GLU A 161 -9.76 13.13 19.18
CA GLU A 161 -10.93 13.95 18.90
C GLU A 161 -10.51 15.41 18.73
N ILE A 162 -11.00 16.05 17.66
CA ILE A 162 -10.92 17.50 17.51
C ILE A 162 -12.32 18.13 17.47
N SER A 163 -12.45 19.35 18.00
CA SER A 163 -13.75 19.97 18.29
C SER A 163 -14.55 20.42 17.05
N GLN A 164 -13.87 20.76 15.95
CA GLN A 164 -14.51 21.25 14.71
C GLN A 164 -13.84 20.69 13.44
N ALA A 165 -14.61 20.64 12.35
CA ALA A 165 -14.12 20.18 11.05
C ALA A 165 -13.21 21.19 10.35
N ILE A 166 -11.97 20.80 10.06
CA ILE A 166 -11.02 21.58 9.26
C ILE A 166 -11.43 21.52 7.78
N ALA A 167 -12.19 22.52 7.33
CA ALA A 167 -12.77 22.55 5.99
C ALA A 167 -12.54 23.91 5.30
N PRO A 168 -11.33 24.17 4.76
CA PRO A 168 -11.03 25.42 4.06
C PRO A 168 -11.89 25.56 2.79
N ALA A 169 -12.26 26.80 2.45
CA ALA A 169 -13.22 27.08 1.36
C ALA A 169 -12.85 26.43 0.02
N ALA A 170 -11.56 26.39 -0.33
CA ALA A 170 -11.06 25.76 -1.56
C ALA A 170 -11.27 24.23 -1.63
N VAL A 171 -11.40 23.56 -0.48
CA VAL A 171 -11.78 22.13 -0.42
C VAL A 171 -13.30 21.96 -0.54
N LEU A 172 -14.06 22.85 0.11
CA LEU A 172 -15.52 22.86 0.04
C LEU A 172 -16.06 23.24 -1.34
N SER A 173 -15.28 23.99 -2.13
CA SER A 173 -15.57 24.36 -3.52
C SER A 173 -14.89 23.45 -4.56
N ALA A 174 -14.44 22.26 -4.19
CA ALA A 174 -13.86 21.31 -5.15
C ALA A 174 -14.95 20.82 -6.14
N ALA A 175 -14.61 20.77 -7.44
CA ALA A 175 -15.53 20.36 -8.50
C ALA A 175 -16.04 18.92 -8.31
N ALA A 176 -17.29 18.65 -8.70
CA ALA A 176 -17.86 17.32 -8.61
C ALA A 176 -17.26 16.38 -9.68
N PRO A 177 -17.14 15.06 -9.42
CA PRO A 177 -16.55 14.11 -10.37
C PRO A 177 -17.22 14.08 -11.75
N SER A 178 -18.51 14.43 -11.82
CA SER A 178 -19.31 14.56 -13.05
C SER A 178 -18.84 15.68 -13.97
N ASP A 179 -18.22 16.72 -13.40
CA ASP A 179 -17.93 17.99 -14.08
C ASP A 179 -16.49 17.99 -14.63
N LEU A 180 -15.75 16.92 -14.36
CA LEU A 180 -14.34 16.77 -14.69
C LEU A 180 -14.15 16.22 -16.11
N ASN A 181 -13.48 17.01 -16.95
CA ASN A 181 -13.01 16.54 -18.24
C ASN A 181 -11.81 15.58 -18.05
N ILE A 182 -12.07 14.28 -18.14
CA ILE A 182 -11.07 13.20 -18.02
C ILE A 182 -9.88 13.45 -18.96
N THR A 183 -10.12 13.84 -20.21
CA THR A 183 -9.06 14.13 -21.20
C THR A 183 -8.15 15.26 -20.72
N ALA A 184 -8.71 16.35 -20.18
CA ALA A 184 -7.93 17.48 -19.67
C ALA A 184 -7.11 17.13 -18.41
N LEU A 185 -7.62 16.23 -17.55
CA LEU A 185 -6.85 15.70 -16.42
C LEU A 185 -5.65 14.86 -16.89
N LEU A 186 -5.85 14.00 -17.89
CA LEU A 186 -4.81 13.17 -18.50
C LEU A 186 -3.73 14.01 -19.22
N GLU A 187 -4.14 15.03 -19.96
CA GLU A 187 -3.20 15.96 -20.62
C GLU A 187 -2.35 16.75 -19.61
N LYS A 188 -2.98 17.19 -18.50
CA LYS A 188 -2.28 17.85 -17.38
C LYS A 188 -1.32 16.90 -16.65
N ALA A 189 -1.61 15.61 -16.61
CA ALA A 189 -0.77 14.58 -16.00
C ALA A 189 0.39 14.10 -16.88
N GLY A 190 0.47 14.51 -18.16
CA GLY A 190 1.49 14.03 -19.09
C GLY A 190 1.16 12.71 -19.77
N CYS A 191 -0.13 12.36 -19.88
CA CYS A 191 -0.64 11.18 -20.58
C CYS A 191 -1.34 11.57 -21.90
N LYS A 192 -0.74 12.47 -22.69
CA LYS A 192 -1.37 13.06 -23.88
C LYS A 192 -1.59 12.06 -25.01
N THR A 193 -0.68 11.10 -25.19
CA THR A 193 -0.83 9.99 -26.14
C THR A 193 -2.03 9.13 -25.76
N PHE A 194 -2.17 8.76 -24.49
CA PHE A 194 -3.33 8.02 -23.98
C PHE A 194 -4.64 8.82 -24.11
N ALA A 195 -4.61 10.12 -23.77
CA ALA A 195 -5.75 11.03 -23.92
C ALA A 195 -6.24 11.10 -25.39
N SER A 196 -5.31 11.23 -26.34
CA SER A 196 -5.61 11.22 -27.78
C SER A 196 -6.16 9.87 -28.27
N LEU A 197 -5.63 8.75 -27.74
CA LEU A 197 -6.11 7.41 -28.05
C LEU A 197 -7.54 7.15 -27.56
N ILE A 198 -7.88 7.51 -26.31
CA ILE A 198 -9.26 7.32 -25.80
C ILE A 198 -10.29 8.23 -26.48
N VAL A 199 -9.87 9.38 -27.01
CA VAL A 199 -10.73 10.29 -27.80
C VAL A 199 -10.93 9.74 -29.22
N SER A 200 -9.85 9.39 -29.93
CA SER A 200 -9.92 8.91 -31.32
C SER A 200 -10.62 7.56 -31.48
N THR A 201 -10.49 6.66 -30.49
CA THR A 201 -11.24 5.39 -30.43
C THR A 201 -12.64 5.52 -29.84
N GLY A 202 -12.99 6.68 -29.27
CA GLY A 202 -14.27 6.91 -28.60
C GLY A 202 -14.43 6.26 -27.22
N VAL A 203 -13.41 5.54 -26.70
CA VAL A 203 -13.41 4.92 -25.36
C VAL A 203 -13.68 5.94 -24.24
N VAL A 204 -13.34 7.22 -24.44
CA VAL A 204 -13.71 8.33 -23.55
C VAL A 204 -15.21 8.37 -23.20
N LYS A 205 -16.10 7.92 -24.10
CA LYS A 205 -17.55 7.82 -23.83
C LYS A 205 -17.89 6.70 -22.85
N VAL A 206 -17.16 5.58 -22.91
CA VAL A 206 -17.30 4.45 -21.98
C VAL A 206 -16.84 4.89 -20.59
N TYR A 207 -15.68 5.56 -20.51
CA TYR A 207 -15.18 6.14 -19.26
C TYR A 207 -16.17 7.15 -18.66
N ALA A 208 -16.66 8.11 -19.44
CA ALA A 208 -17.65 9.08 -18.95
C ALA A 208 -18.95 8.42 -18.44
N SER A 209 -19.39 7.31 -19.06
CA SER A 209 -20.55 6.54 -18.60
C SER A 209 -20.28 5.72 -17.32
N ALA A 210 -19.05 5.26 -17.13
CA ALA A 210 -18.61 4.54 -15.92
C ALA A 210 -18.30 5.48 -14.74
N ALA A 211 -17.83 6.70 -14.99
CA ALA A 211 -17.40 7.66 -13.97
C ALA A 211 -18.49 7.99 -12.93
N GLY A 212 -19.77 7.97 -13.31
CA GLY A 212 -20.89 8.16 -12.38
C GLY A 212 -21.27 6.92 -11.55
N LYS A 213 -20.69 5.75 -11.83
CA LYS A 213 -20.99 4.45 -11.19
C LYS A 213 -19.82 3.90 -10.36
N GLY A 214 -18.60 4.32 -10.69
CA GLY A 214 -17.35 3.74 -10.20
C GLY A 214 -16.39 3.53 -11.37
N LEU A 215 -15.33 4.33 -11.40
CA LEU A 215 -14.28 4.20 -12.42
C LEU A 215 -12.91 4.40 -11.79
N THR A 216 -12.00 3.48 -12.11
CA THR A 216 -10.56 3.64 -11.93
C THR A 216 -9.92 3.63 -13.31
N VAL A 217 -9.05 4.60 -13.63
CA VAL A 217 -8.27 4.60 -14.88
C VAL A 217 -6.78 4.57 -14.55
N PHE A 218 -6.04 3.67 -15.19
CA PHE A 218 -4.59 3.56 -15.14
C PHE A 218 -4.03 4.10 -16.47
N ALA A 219 -3.61 5.36 -16.49
CA ALA A 219 -3.15 6.03 -17.70
C ALA A 219 -1.63 5.93 -17.85
N PRO A 220 -1.09 5.28 -18.90
CA PRO A 220 0.34 5.31 -19.15
C PRO A 220 0.79 6.75 -19.45
N ASN A 221 1.93 7.13 -18.91
CA ASN A 221 2.54 8.42 -19.24
C ASN A 221 3.05 8.44 -20.69
N ASP A 222 3.38 9.62 -21.23
CA ASP A 222 3.88 9.76 -22.60
C ASP A 222 5.27 9.10 -22.82
N GLU A 223 5.96 8.62 -21.78
CA GLU A 223 7.24 7.90 -21.87
C GLU A 223 7.05 6.38 -22.00
N ALA A 224 6.00 5.84 -21.39
CA ALA A 224 5.60 4.43 -21.50
C ALA A 224 5.32 4.02 -22.96
N PHE A 225 4.77 4.93 -23.78
CA PHE A 225 4.59 4.74 -25.23
C PHE A 225 5.90 4.84 -26.05
N LYS A 226 7.02 5.21 -25.43
CA LYS A 226 8.35 5.34 -26.04
C LYS A 226 9.37 4.33 -25.48
N ALA A 227 8.97 3.51 -24.50
CA ALA A 227 9.83 2.47 -23.94
C ALA A 227 10.21 1.44 -25.01
N ALA A 228 11.38 0.80 -24.88
CA ALA A 228 11.86 -0.16 -25.87
C ALA A 228 10.94 -1.38 -26.02
N ASP A 229 10.27 -1.76 -24.92
CA ASP A 229 9.35 -2.89 -24.83
C ASP A 229 7.89 -2.51 -25.13
N ALA A 230 7.62 -1.23 -25.47
CA ALA A 230 6.28 -0.77 -25.80
C ALA A 230 5.76 -1.42 -27.10
N PRO A 231 4.51 -1.94 -27.14
CA PRO A 231 3.96 -2.54 -28.34
C PRO A 231 3.75 -1.49 -29.43
N ASP A 232 4.08 -1.84 -30.67
CA ASP A 232 3.76 -1.01 -31.83
C ASP A 232 2.25 -1.05 -32.11
N LEU A 233 1.55 -0.05 -31.57
CA LEU A 233 0.10 0.13 -31.70
C LEU A 233 -0.36 0.28 -33.16
N THR A 234 0.54 0.57 -34.12
CA THR A 234 0.18 0.64 -35.55
C THR A 234 -0.04 -0.73 -36.19
N LYS A 235 0.45 -1.81 -35.54
CA LYS A 235 0.23 -3.20 -35.96
C LYS A 235 -1.10 -3.78 -35.45
N LEU A 236 -1.77 -3.10 -34.51
CA LEU A 236 -3.01 -3.54 -33.90
C LEU A 236 -4.23 -3.05 -34.70
N THR A 237 -5.28 -3.86 -34.77
CA THR A 237 -6.58 -3.40 -35.26
C THR A 237 -7.21 -2.41 -34.28
N ASN A 238 -8.12 -1.56 -34.77
CA ASN A 238 -8.84 -0.61 -33.92
C ASN A 238 -9.60 -1.30 -32.76
N ALA A 239 -10.08 -2.53 -32.97
CA ALA A 239 -10.73 -3.33 -31.93
C ALA A 239 -9.74 -3.74 -30.81
N GLU A 240 -8.53 -4.17 -31.16
CA GLU A 240 -7.49 -4.53 -30.19
C GLU A 240 -6.99 -3.31 -29.42
N VAL A 241 -6.88 -2.14 -30.07
CA VAL A 241 -6.58 -0.87 -29.38
C VAL A 241 -7.73 -0.48 -28.43
N VAL A 242 -8.99 -0.65 -28.83
CA VAL A 242 -10.15 -0.43 -27.94
C VAL A 242 -10.11 -1.37 -26.73
N SER A 243 -9.83 -2.66 -26.91
CA SER A 243 -9.66 -3.61 -25.81
C SER A 243 -8.47 -3.27 -24.92
N LEU A 244 -7.34 -2.84 -25.48
CA LEU A 244 -6.18 -2.37 -24.72
C LEU A 244 -6.54 -1.17 -23.83
N LEU A 245 -7.23 -0.16 -24.38
CA LEU A 245 -7.66 1.02 -23.62
C LEU A 245 -8.72 0.67 -22.56
N GLN A 246 -9.59 -0.32 -22.81
CA GLN A 246 -10.53 -0.81 -21.81
C GLN A 246 -9.85 -1.66 -20.71
N TYR A 247 -8.74 -2.33 -21.01
CA TYR A 247 -7.92 -3.03 -20.02
C TYR A 247 -7.23 -2.07 -19.04
N HIS A 248 -6.94 -0.85 -19.47
CA HIS A 248 -6.40 0.23 -18.64
C HIS A 248 -7.44 0.88 -17.69
N ALA A 249 -8.63 0.29 -17.51
CA ALA A 249 -9.66 0.84 -16.63
C ALA A 249 -10.52 -0.23 -15.94
N LEU A 250 -11.05 0.09 -14.75
CA LEU A 250 -11.89 -0.78 -13.93
C LEU A 250 -13.31 -0.21 -13.82
N ALA A 251 -14.32 -1.07 -13.88
CA ALA A 251 -15.73 -0.72 -13.65
C ALA A 251 -16.08 -0.51 -12.16
N ALA A 252 -15.10 -0.10 -11.36
CA ALA A 252 -15.19 0.06 -9.91
C ALA A 252 -14.30 1.20 -9.45
N TYR A 253 -14.68 1.83 -8.34
CA TYR A 253 -13.86 2.83 -7.66
C TYR A 253 -12.84 2.13 -6.75
N SER A 254 -11.56 2.23 -7.09
CA SER A 254 -10.47 1.51 -6.41
C SER A 254 -9.30 2.45 -6.13
N PRO A 255 -9.38 3.28 -5.07
CA PRO A 255 -8.26 4.11 -4.64
C PRO A 255 -7.07 3.27 -4.14
N VAL A 256 -5.91 3.89 -3.96
CA VAL A 256 -4.64 3.21 -3.60
C VAL A 256 -4.78 2.31 -2.37
N GLY A 257 -5.51 2.76 -1.34
CA GLY A 257 -5.81 1.94 -0.16
C GLY A 257 -6.54 0.63 -0.48
N THR A 258 -7.60 0.71 -1.30
CA THR A 258 -8.37 -0.47 -1.75
C THR A 258 -7.50 -1.40 -2.60
N LEU A 259 -6.70 -0.85 -3.51
CA LEU A 259 -5.76 -1.63 -4.32
C LEU A 259 -4.72 -2.35 -3.44
N LYS A 260 -4.17 -1.68 -2.42
CA LYS A 260 -3.20 -2.26 -1.47
C LYS A 260 -3.78 -3.44 -0.66
N GLN A 261 -5.10 -3.47 -0.45
CA GLN A 261 -5.79 -4.57 0.24
C GLN A 261 -6.32 -5.66 -0.71
N THR A 262 -6.30 -5.45 -2.03
CA THR A 262 -6.92 -6.37 -3.00
C THR A 262 -6.07 -7.62 -3.21
N LYS A 263 -6.56 -8.76 -2.69
CA LYS A 263 -5.90 -10.07 -2.79
C LYS A 263 -6.52 -10.90 -3.91
N GLY A 264 -6.08 -10.70 -5.15
CA GLY A 264 -6.52 -11.53 -6.28
C GLY A 264 -6.39 -10.85 -7.65
N ARG A 265 -7.25 -11.31 -8.57
CA ARG A 265 -7.45 -10.76 -9.92
C ARG A 265 -8.63 -9.78 -9.89
N ILE A 266 -8.50 -8.67 -10.60
CA ILE A 266 -9.52 -7.62 -10.74
C ILE A 266 -9.95 -7.56 -12.21
N SER A 267 -11.23 -7.74 -12.49
CA SER A 267 -11.74 -7.63 -13.87
C SER A 267 -11.78 -6.17 -14.35
N THR A 268 -11.40 -5.95 -15.60
CA THR A 268 -11.28 -4.63 -16.23
C THR A 268 -12.51 -4.31 -17.09
N LEU A 269 -12.58 -3.11 -17.69
CA LEU A 269 -13.62 -2.81 -18.69
C LEU A 269 -13.47 -3.65 -19.97
N ALA A 270 -12.32 -4.31 -20.20
CA ALA A 270 -12.11 -5.22 -21.33
C ALA A 270 -12.56 -6.68 -21.04
N THR A 271 -12.93 -7.01 -19.80
CA THR A 271 -13.34 -8.37 -19.41
C THR A 271 -14.61 -8.81 -20.16
N ASN A 272 -14.39 -9.66 -21.17
CA ASN A 272 -15.42 -10.21 -22.05
C ASN A 272 -15.79 -11.68 -21.73
N GLY A 273 -15.32 -12.20 -20.60
CA GLY A 273 -15.60 -13.54 -20.09
C GLY A 273 -14.83 -13.81 -18.80
N ALA A 274 -15.28 -14.78 -18.00
CA ALA A 274 -14.66 -15.08 -16.70
C ALA A 274 -13.16 -15.42 -16.84
N GLY A 275 -12.32 -14.77 -16.04
CA GLY A 275 -10.87 -14.97 -16.02
C GLY A 275 -10.07 -14.21 -17.11
N LYS A 276 -10.77 -13.60 -18.09
CA LYS A 276 -10.15 -12.90 -19.22
C LYS A 276 -10.04 -11.40 -18.99
N TYR A 277 -8.94 -10.81 -19.44
CA TYR A 277 -8.62 -9.39 -19.26
C TYR A 277 -8.74 -8.97 -17.79
N ASP A 278 -8.36 -9.85 -16.85
CA ASP A 278 -8.16 -9.46 -15.46
C ASP A 278 -6.78 -8.84 -15.26
N LEU A 279 -6.67 -8.01 -14.23
CA LEU A 279 -5.46 -7.37 -13.76
C LEU A 279 -5.14 -7.86 -12.34
N GLY A 280 -3.94 -8.37 -12.09
CA GLY A 280 -3.47 -8.67 -10.74
C GLY A 280 -2.90 -7.42 -10.06
N VAL A 281 -2.74 -7.47 -8.74
CA VAL A 281 -2.08 -6.40 -7.96
C VAL A 281 -1.00 -7.00 -7.05
N LYS A 282 0.17 -6.37 -7.05
CA LYS A 282 1.30 -6.59 -6.12
C LYS A 282 1.51 -5.32 -5.29
N THR A 283 1.96 -5.49 -4.05
CA THR A 283 2.29 -4.40 -3.13
C THR A 283 3.72 -4.53 -2.61
N ALA A 284 4.41 -3.40 -2.51
CA ALA A 284 5.78 -3.31 -1.98
C ALA A 284 5.90 -2.04 -1.13
N GLY A 285 5.69 -2.18 0.18
CA GLY A 285 5.53 -1.02 1.08
C GLY A 285 4.32 -0.17 0.67
N ASP A 286 4.54 1.13 0.45
CA ASP A 286 3.49 2.03 -0.05
C ASP A 286 3.29 1.96 -1.58
N SER A 287 4.17 1.27 -2.32
CA SER A 287 4.07 1.17 -3.79
C SER A 287 3.13 0.05 -4.23
N VAL A 288 2.30 0.35 -5.23
CA VAL A 288 1.38 -0.59 -5.89
C VAL A 288 1.87 -0.86 -7.31
N SER A 289 1.91 -2.13 -7.71
CA SER A 289 2.20 -2.55 -9.08
C SER A 289 1.10 -3.45 -9.61
N LEU A 290 0.72 -3.21 -10.86
CA LEU A 290 -0.34 -3.86 -11.60
C LEU A 290 0.27 -4.97 -12.45
N VAL A 291 -0.31 -6.15 -12.41
CA VAL A 291 0.27 -7.40 -12.95
C VAL A 291 -0.60 -7.88 -14.10
N THR A 292 -0.08 -7.84 -15.32
CA THR A 292 -0.87 -8.28 -16.48
C THR A 292 -0.67 -9.76 -16.82
N GLY A 293 0.48 -10.30 -16.43
CA GLY A 293 0.94 -11.64 -16.83
C GLY A 293 1.80 -11.64 -18.10
N VAL A 294 1.90 -10.49 -18.79
CA VAL A 294 2.98 -10.20 -19.75
C VAL A 294 4.05 -9.41 -19.01
N ASP A 295 3.68 -8.27 -18.42
CA ASP A 295 4.56 -7.36 -17.67
C ASP A 295 3.91 -6.88 -16.36
N ASP A 296 4.73 -6.31 -15.48
CA ASP A 296 4.31 -5.56 -14.30
C ASP A 296 4.47 -4.05 -14.57
N SER A 297 3.47 -3.24 -14.20
CA SER A 297 3.52 -1.78 -14.32
C SER A 297 3.17 -1.09 -13.00
N ARG A 298 4.01 -0.15 -12.56
CA ARG A 298 3.85 0.54 -11.27
C ARG A 298 2.92 1.75 -11.39
N ILE A 299 2.13 2.00 -10.35
CA ILE A 299 1.39 3.27 -10.19
C ILE A 299 2.39 4.35 -9.78
N ALA A 300 2.57 5.35 -10.65
CA ALA A 300 3.57 6.40 -10.50
C ALA A 300 3.04 7.62 -9.71
N SER A 301 1.80 8.05 -9.98
CA SER A 301 1.14 9.13 -9.25
C SER A 301 -0.39 9.08 -9.30
N THR A 302 -1.05 9.68 -8.32
CA THR A 302 -2.49 9.98 -8.37
C THR A 302 -2.73 11.26 -9.16
N VAL A 303 -3.48 11.17 -10.26
CA VAL A 303 -3.96 12.35 -11.02
C VAL A 303 -5.17 12.96 -10.33
N ILE A 304 -6.09 12.11 -9.88
CA ILE A 304 -7.22 12.47 -9.02
C ILE A 304 -7.74 11.26 -8.24
N ASP A 305 -8.21 11.49 -7.01
CA ASP A 305 -9.02 10.55 -6.25
C ASP A 305 -10.23 11.27 -5.64
N SER A 306 -11.39 11.17 -6.30
CA SER A 306 -12.61 11.88 -5.93
C SER A 306 -13.84 10.99 -6.16
N THR A 307 -14.35 10.40 -5.07
CA THR A 307 -15.39 9.34 -5.10
C THR A 307 -16.58 9.71 -5.99
N PRO A 308 -16.95 8.90 -7.01
CA PRO A 308 -16.50 7.52 -7.30
C PRO A 308 -15.52 7.39 -8.49
N LEU A 309 -14.74 8.43 -8.80
CA LEU A 309 -13.72 8.44 -9.85
C LEU A 309 -12.29 8.51 -9.26
N CYS A 310 -11.39 7.66 -9.74
CA CYS A 310 -9.95 7.85 -9.56
C CYS A 310 -9.18 7.64 -10.88
N ILE A 311 -8.11 8.40 -11.06
CA ILE A 311 -7.20 8.32 -12.20
C ILE A 311 -5.76 8.30 -11.67
N PHE A 312 -5.01 7.31 -12.12
CA PHE A 312 -3.60 7.10 -11.78
C PHE A 312 -2.74 7.19 -13.03
N THR A 313 -1.52 7.69 -12.91
CA THR A 313 -0.49 7.47 -13.93
C THR A 313 0.21 6.14 -13.67
N VAL A 314 0.66 5.47 -14.75
CA VAL A 314 1.47 4.25 -14.66
C VAL A 314 2.72 4.33 -15.53
N ASP A 315 3.79 3.67 -15.07
CA ASP A 315 5.14 3.72 -15.68
C ASP A 315 5.24 2.94 -17.00
N SER A 316 4.36 1.96 -17.24
CA SER A 316 4.35 1.10 -18.44
C SER A 316 2.93 0.80 -18.90
N LEU A 317 2.73 0.49 -20.20
CA LEU A 317 1.45 0.05 -20.72
C LEU A 317 1.03 -1.28 -20.06
N LEU A 318 -0.24 -1.41 -19.71
CA LEU A 318 -0.84 -2.66 -19.26
C LEU A 318 -1.15 -3.55 -20.48
N LEU A 319 -0.34 -4.58 -20.70
CA LEU A 319 -0.45 -5.49 -21.84
C LEU A 319 -1.22 -6.76 -21.47
N PRO A 320 -2.49 -6.95 -21.90
CA PRO A 320 -3.25 -8.16 -21.59
C PRO A 320 -2.66 -9.39 -22.30
N VAL A 321 -2.60 -10.52 -21.59
CA VAL A 321 -2.10 -11.81 -22.13
C VAL A 321 -2.90 -12.31 -23.32
N GLU A 322 -4.15 -11.89 -23.46
CA GLU A 322 -5.03 -12.20 -24.59
C GLU A 322 -4.62 -11.55 -25.91
N LEU A 323 -3.80 -10.49 -25.87
CA LEU A 323 -3.29 -9.77 -27.05
C LEU A 323 -1.77 -9.87 -27.20
N PHE A 324 -1.02 -9.90 -26.10
CA PHE A 324 0.45 -9.85 -26.10
C PHE A 324 1.11 -11.06 -25.44
N GLY A 325 0.33 -11.99 -24.88
CA GLY A 325 0.86 -13.25 -24.39
C GLY A 325 1.46 -14.05 -25.54
N LYS A 326 2.66 -14.59 -25.34
CA LYS A 326 3.22 -15.58 -26.28
C LYS A 326 2.21 -16.72 -26.41
N ALA A 327 1.87 -17.07 -27.65
CA ALA A 327 1.07 -18.25 -27.93
C ALA A 327 1.68 -19.44 -27.17
N PRO A 328 0.87 -20.26 -26.47
CA PRO A 328 1.40 -21.42 -25.77
C PRO A 328 2.18 -22.26 -26.79
N SER A 329 3.42 -22.64 -26.42
CA SER A 329 4.25 -23.49 -27.29
C SER A 329 3.40 -24.65 -27.81
N PRO A 330 3.43 -24.98 -29.12
CA PRO A 330 2.77 -26.16 -29.63
C PRO A 330 3.10 -27.33 -28.71
N ALA A 331 2.05 -27.99 -28.18
CA ALA A 331 2.24 -29.16 -27.35
C ALA A 331 3.13 -30.14 -28.12
N PRO A 332 4.15 -30.76 -27.49
CA PRO A 332 5.09 -31.62 -28.19
C PRO A 332 4.35 -32.57 -29.12
N GLY A 333 4.54 -32.38 -30.43
CA GLY A 333 3.80 -33.15 -31.43
C GLY A 333 4.02 -34.64 -31.18
N PRO A 334 2.99 -35.50 -31.33
CA PRO A 334 3.14 -36.94 -31.11
C PRO A 334 4.39 -37.43 -31.80
N ALA A 335 5.32 -38.02 -31.02
CA ALA A 335 6.56 -38.54 -31.56
C ALA A 335 6.22 -39.51 -32.70
N PRO A 336 6.94 -39.51 -33.84
CA PRO A 336 6.58 -40.37 -34.96
C PRO A 336 6.56 -41.84 -34.54
N GLU A 337 5.37 -42.43 -34.43
CA GLU A 337 5.25 -43.81 -33.99
C GLU A 337 5.92 -44.73 -35.01
N THR A 338 6.98 -45.41 -34.56
CA THR A 338 7.74 -46.34 -35.39
C THR A 338 6.86 -47.52 -35.76
N SER A 339 6.70 -47.75 -37.07
CA SER A 339 5.85 -48.79 -37.66
C SER A 339 6.03 -50.17 -37.00
N PRO A 340 4.96 -50.92 -36.73
CA PRO A 340 5.03 -52.16 -35.95
C PRO A 340 5.74 -53.31 -36.68
N SER A 341 6.37 -54.18 -35.89
CA SER A 341 6.84 -55.51 -36.32
C SER A 341 6.01 -56.61 -35.61
N PRO A 342 5.90 -57.82 -36.18
CA PRO A 342 4.72 -58.67 -35.98
C PRO A 342 4.70 -59.50 -34.68
N SER A 343 3.48 -59.84 -34.26
CA SER A 343 3.14 -60.67 -33.10
C SER A 343 3.15 -62.18 -33.40
N PRO A 344 3.53 -63.04 -32.43
CA PRO A 344 3.17 -64.45 -32.41
C PRO A 344 2.03 -64.77 -31.42
N ALA A 345 0.88 -65.20 -31.98
CA ALA A 345 -0.12 -66.17 -31.47
C ALA A 345 -0.76 -66.07 -30.05
N GLU A 346 -2.09 -66.22 -30.03
CA GLU A 346 -2.93 -66.63 -28.88
C GLU A 346 -2.71 -68.15 -28.56
N ALA A 347 -3.21 -68.81 -27.51
CA ALA A 347 -4.26 -68.58 -26.47
C ALA A 347 -3.97 -69.57 -25.28
N PRO A 348 -4.85 -69.83 -24.26
CA PRO A 348 -6.15 -69.25 -23.94
C PRO A 348 -6.40 -68.86 -22.45
N THR A 349 -7.64 -68.43 -22.21
CA THR A 349 -8.40 -68.15 -20.97
C THR A 349 -8.37 -69.25 -19.88
N PRO A 350 -8.70 -69.00 -18.58
CA PRO A 350 -10.03 -68.44 -18.19
C PRO A 350 -10.22 -67.63 -16.88
N ALA A 351 -11.44 -67.05 -16.82
CA ALA A 351 -12.29 -66.76 -15.66
C ALA A 351 -11.95 -65.62 -14.68
N SER A 352 -12.83 -64.61 -14.65
CA SER A 352 -12.96 -63.60 -13.59
C SER A 352 -14.02 -63.97 -12.56
N SER A 353 -13.77 -63.70 -11.27
CA SER A 353 -14.76 -63.69 -10.18
C SER A 353 -14.26 -62.85 -9.00
N PRO A 354 -15.15 -62.37 -8.11
CA PRO A 354 -15.19 -60.92 -7.86
C PRO A 354 -14.74 -60.48 -6.45
N GLU A 355 -14.72 -59.16 -6.26
CA GLU A 355 -14.71 -58.52 -4.93
C GLU A 355 -15.86 -59.01 -4.03
N PRO A 356 -15.67 -58.96 -2.70
CA PRO A 356 -16.52 -58.01 -1.96
C PRO A 356 -15.81 -57.24 -0.82
N ALA A 357 -16.37 -56.06 -0.54
CA ALA A 357 -15.98 -55.07 0.46
C ALA A 357 -15.89 -55.54 1.93
N SER A 358 -15.05 -54.86 2.73
CA SER A 358 -15.45 -54.17 4.00
C SER A 358 -14.28 -53.45 4.71
N ALA A 359 -14.60 -52.44 5.52
CA ALA A 359 -13.70 -51.73 6.47
C ALA A 359 -13.64 -52.47 7.85
N PRO A 360 -12.87 -52.05 8.91
CA PRO A 360 -12.12 -50.80 9.11
C PRO A 360 -10.71 -50.95 9.80
N SER A 361 -10.12 -49.81 10.19
CA SER A 361 -8.94 -49.65 11.10
C SER A 361 -9.25 -50.05 12.57
N PRO A 362 -8.32 -50.00 13.57
CA PRO A 362 -6.90 -49.56 13.60
C PRO A 362 -5.95 -50.56 14.34
N PHE A 363 -4.71 -50.16 14.74
CA PHE A 363 -4.10 -50.31 16.10
C PHE A 363 -2.58 -49.89 16.20
N LYS A 364 -2.19 -49.53 17.44
CA LYS A 364 -0.89 -49.20 18.13
C LYS A 364 0.40 -49.96 17.65
N SER A 365 1.70 -49.61 17.91
CA SER A 365 2.41 -48.59 18.75
C SER A 365 3.96 -48.51 18.42
N PRO A 366 4.80 -47.64 19.07
CA PRO A 366 6.28 -47.44 18.83
C PRO A 366 7.20 -48.35 19.75
N PRO A 367 8.55 -48.18 20.00
CA PRO A 367 9.52 -47.08 19.68
C PRO A 367 11.06 -47.39 19.43
N ALA A 368 11.87 -46.32 19.27
CA ALA A 368 13.27 -46.07 19.77
C ALA A 368 14.58 -46.41 18.98
N PRO A 369 15.66 -45.56 19.08
CA PRO A 369 17.07 -45.75 18.63
C PRO A 369 18.06 -45.92 19.85
N PRO A 370 19.38 -45.55 19.90
CA PRO A 370 20.42 -45.09 18.92
C PRO A 370 21.89 -45.65 19.08
N THR A 371 22.83 -45.29 18.16
CA THR A 371 24.32 -45.40 18.30
C THR A 371 25.06 -44.48 17.29
N ASN A 372 26.39 -44.31 17.34
CA ASN A 372 27.19 -43.36 18.14
C ASN A 372 28.55 -43.04 17.42
N SER A 373 29.30 -42.03 17.87
CA SER A 373 30.57 -41.47 17.31
C SER A 373 31.86 -42.26 17.75
N PRO A 374 33.15 -41.80 17.67
CA PRO A 374 33.77 -40.52 17.21
C PRO A 374 35.16 -40.59 16.48
N ASP A 375 35.68 -39.41 16.07
CA ASP A 375 37.10 -38.92 16.15
C ASP A 375 37.19 -37.54 15.44
N GLY A 376 38.13 -36.60 15.64
CA GLY A 376 39.27 -36.44 16.57
C GLY A 376 39.88 -35.00 16.43
N ALA A 377 40.73 -34.54 17.36
CA ALA A 377 41.32 -33.18 17.41
C ALA A 377 42.87 -33.26 17.71
N PRO A 378 43.70 -32.19 17.96
CA PRO A 378 43.42 -30.75 18.14
C PRO A 378 44.52 -29.74 17.60
N SER A 379 44.47 -28.50 18.13
CA SER A 379 45.57 -27.54 18.41
C SER A 379 46.05 -26.43 17.43
N GLU A 380 45.87 -25.19 17.93
CA GLU A 380 46.85 -24.07 18.07
C GLU A 380 47.44 -23.31 16.85
N GLY A 381 47.80 -22.04 17.11
CA GLY A 381 48.61 -21.15 16.25
C GLY A 381 50.06 -21.02 16.78
N PRO A 382 50.77 -19.86 16.70
CA PRO A 382 50.26 -18.50 16.41
C PRO A 382 51.19 -17.60 15.54
N THR A 383 50.90 -16.29 15.53
CA THR A 383 51.81 -15.11 15.36
C THR A 383 52.47 -14.72 14.01
N ALA A 384 52.28 -13.42 13.70
CA ALA A 384 53.27 -12.39 13.33
C ALA A 384 53.55 -12.00 11.85
N ASP A 385 53.68 -10.67 11.68
CA ASP A 385 54.40 -9.89 10.64
C ASP A 385 53.99 -9.99 9.15
N SER A 386 54.31 -9.03 8.27
CA SER A 386 54.37 -7.55 8.36
C SER A 386 54.70 -6.95 6.98
N LYS A 387 54.09 -5.80 6.60
CA LYS A 387 54.57 -4.85 5.56
C LYS A 387 54.60 -5.37 4.08
N ASN A 388 54.65 -4.56 3.01
CA ASN A 388 54.34 -3.13 2.77
C ASN A 388 54.37 -2.81 1.24
N SER A 389 53.58 -1.81 0.79
CA SER A 389 53.78 -0.96 -0.43
C SER A 389 53.79 -1.59 -1.83
N SER A 390 53.60 -0.83 -2.93
CA SER A 390 53.29 0.61 -3.10
C SER A 390 51.84 0.78 -3.62
N SER A 391 51.37 1.61 -4.57
CA SER A 391 51.80 2.77 -5.41
C SER A 391 50.54 3.20 -6.20
N ASP A 392 50.29 4.39 -6.75
CA ASP A 392 50.84 5.77 -6.77
C ASP A 392 49.76 6.61 -7.52
N ASN A 393 49.58 7.93 -7.49
CA ASN A 393 49.96 9.11 -6.67
C ASN A 393 48.89 10.20 -7.08
N SER A 394 48.57 11.33 -6.45
CA SER A 394 49.27 12.24 -5.53
C SER A 394 48.29 12.71 -4.41
N GLY A 395 48.14 13.95 -3.91
CA GLY A 395 48.63 15.31 -4.24
C GLY A 395 47.52 16.36 -4.00
N ALA A 396 47.07 16.64 -2.77
CA ALA A 396 47.74 17.46 -1.73
C ALA A 396 47.66 18.99 -2.03
N SER A 397 47.48 19.92 -1.08
CA SER A 397 47.12 19.85 0.36
C SER A 397 47.06 21.29 0.93
N PHE A 398 46.22 21.59 1.93
CA PHE A 398 46.36 22.66 2.96
C PHE A 398 45.13 22.58 3.90
N GLU A 399 45.13 22.97 5.18
CA GLU A 399 46.04 22.84 6.35
C GLU A 399 45.21 23.25 7.60
N ALA A 400 45.49 22.68 8.78
CA ALA A 400 44.84 23.04 10.06
C ALA A 400 45.74 22.64 11.24
N PRO A 401 45.70 23.34 12.40
CA PRO A 401 45.28 22.66 13.66
C PRO A 401 44.65 23.65 14.70
N PRO A 402 44.58 23.38 16.04
CA PRO A 402 43.53 22.54 16.64
C PRO A 402 42.92 23.08 17.97
N ALA A 403 41.84 22.46 18.49
CA ALA A 403 41.50 22.51 19.93
C ALA A 403 40.66 21.31 20.44
N VAL A 404 41.16 20.66 21.50
CA VAL A 404 40.52 20.03 22.69
C VAL A 404 38.97 19.86 22.63
N VAL A 405 38.37 18.68 22.88
CA VAL A 405 38.24 18.00 24.20
C VAL A 405 38.06 16.47 24.07
N LYS A 406 38.69 15.70 24.98
CA LYS A 406 38.24 14.35 25.40
C LYS A 406 37.58 14.47 26.78
N VAL A 407 36.54 13.67 27.08
CA VAL A 407 36.43 12.91 28.34
C VAL A 407 35.22 11.95 28.37
N LEU A 408 35.54 10.68 28.63
CA LEU A 408 34.82 9.66 29.41
C LEU A 408 33.27 9.56 29.36
N LEU A 409 32.78 8.42 28.87
CA LEU A 409 31.40 7.95 29.02
C LEU A 409 31.35 6.89 30.13
N THR A 410 30.58 7.12 31.20
CA THR A 410 30.51 6.23 32.38
C THR A 410 29.06 5.95 32.81
N VAL A 411 28.82 4.72 33.27
CA VAL A 411 27.51 4.09 33.51
C VAL A 411 26.75 4.67 34.72
N ALA A 412 25.42 4.72 34.63
CA ALA A 412 24.51 4.86 35.78
C ALA A 412 23.16 4.13 35.59
N PHE A 413 23.15 2.80 35.62
CA PHE A 413 21.95 2.00 35.94
C PHE A 413 21.94 1.76 37.46
N LEU A 414 21.01 2.36 38.23
CA LEU A 414 20.78 1.96 39.64
C LEU A 414 19.50 2.54 40.31
N VAL A 415 18.30 2.15 39.83
CA VAL A 415 17.07 2.23 40.66
C VAL A 415 16.18 1.02 40.40
N PHE A 416 16.34 -0.04 41.19
CA PHE A 416 15.28 -0.96 41.67
C PHE A 416 15.95 -2.03 42.55
N GLY A 417 16.03 -1.78 43.86
CA GLY A 417 16.85 -2.59 44.77
C GLY A 417 16.55 -2.43 46.27
N CYS A 418 15.37 -1.92 46.64
CA CYS A 418 14.92 -1.81 48.03
C CYS A 418 13.41 -2.09 48.13
N ILE A 419 13.02 -3.35 48.35
CA ILE A 419 11.76 -3.84 48.95
C ILE A 419 11.85 -5.39 49.00
N LEU A 420 11.43 -5.99 50.12
CA LEU A 420 11.70 -7.38 50.58
C LEU A 420 13.21 -7.69 50.75
N THR A 421 13.85 -7.76 51.93
CA THR A 421 13.59 -8.25 53.31
C THR A 421 14.02 -9.70 53.58
N SER A 422 14.93 -9.84 54.56
CA SER A 422 15.36 -11.06 55.28
C SER A 422 16.11 -12.12 54.47
#